data_AF-A0A3A6N142-F1
#
_entry.id   AF-A0A3A6N142-F1
#
_cell.length_a   1.000
_cell.length_b   1.000
_cell.length_c   1.000
_cell.angle_alpha   90.00
_cell.angle_beta   90.00
_cell.angle_gamma   90.00
#
_symmetry.space_group_name_H-M   'P 1'
#
loop_
_entity.id
_entity.type
_entity.pdbx_description
1 polymer ?
#
loop_
_entity_poly.entity_id
_entity_poly.type
_entity_poly.pdbx_seq_one_letter_code
_entity_poly.pdbx_strand_id
1 'polypeptide(L)' 'MNKIIRKRTLAPLVNLIEVENPLLARKAKPGQFVILRMHEKGERIPLTISDYSPEKGTITLIFQEVGKTTT' A
#
# COMPACT_ATOMS: atom_id res chain seq x y z
N MET A 1 13.37 -1.54 -4.02
CA MET A 1 12.14 -2.00 -4.68
C MET A 1 11.18 -2.42 -3.57
N ASN A 2 9.92 -1.97 -3.58
CA ASN A 2 8.98 -2.27 -2.50
C ASN A 2 8.34 -3.64 -2.75
N LYS A 3 8.54 -4.59 -1.84
CA LYS A 3 8.06 -5.97 -2.00
C LYS A 3 6.69 -6.12 -1.35
N ILE A 4 5.72 -6.72 -2.06
CA ILE A 4 4.45 -7.13 -1.48
C ILE A 4 4.69 -8.47 -0.76
N ILE A 5 4.54 -8.48 0.56
CA ILE A 5 4.74 -9.70 1.38
C ILE A 5 3.44 -10.40 1.70
N ARG A 6 2.30 -9.70 1.58
CA ARG A 6 0.96 -10.25 1.78
C ARG A 6 -0.04 -9.56 0.86
N LYS A 7 -0.96 -10.32 0.29
CA LYS A 7 -2.16 -9.82 -0.42
C LYS A 7 -3.38 -10.59 0.06
N ARG A 8 -4.48 -9.89 0.35
CA ARG A 8 -5.75 -10.50 0.78
C ARG A 8 -6.92 -9.69 0.24
N THR A 9 -7.90 -10.37 -0.33
CA THR A 9 -9.21 -9.77 -0.64
C THR A 9 -10.04 -9.74 0.64
N LEU A 10 -10.47 -8.55 1.05
CA LEU A 10 -11.25 -8.34 2.27
C LEU A 10 -12.76 -8.41 2.00
N ALA A 11 -13.18 -7.91 0.85
CA ALA A 11 -14.56 -7.90 0.36
C ALA A 11 -14.54 -7.83 -1.18
N PRO A 12 -15.68 -7.99 -1.88
CA PRO A 12 -15.74 -7.75 -3.32
C PRO A 12 -15.13 -6.39 -3.67
N LEU A 13 -14.16 -6.38 -4.60
CA LEU A 13 -13.39 -5.21 -5.03
C LEU A 13 -12.51 -4.54 -3.96
N VAL A 14 -12.43 -5.05 -2.73
CA VAL A 14 -11.61 -4.44 -1.66
C VAL A 14 -10.42 -5.35 -1.35
N ASN A 15 -9.22 -4.83 -1.57
CA ASN A 15 -7.98 -5.57 -1.37
C ASN A 15 -7.09 -4.90 -0.33
N LEU A 16 -6.40 -5.74 0.43
CA LEU A 16 -5.31 -5.38 1.32
C LEU A 16 -4.01 -5.89 0.74
N ILE A 17 -2.98 -5.04 0.75
CA ILE A 17 -1.59 -5.43 0.53
C ILE A 17 -0.72 -4.98 1.70
N GLU A 18 0.20 -5.84 2.11
CA GLU A 18 1.28 -5.51 3.04
C GLU A 18 2.58 -5.40 2.26
N VAL A 19 3.25 -4.26 2.40
CA VAL A 19 4.43 -3.88 1.64
C VAL A 19 5.60 -3.69 2.58
N GLU A 20 6.71 -4.36 2.29
CA GLU A 20 7.97 -4.20 2.99
C GLU A 20 8.64 -2.89 2.56
N ASN A 21 8.72 -1.94 3.50
CA ASN A 21 9.47 -0.71 3.38
C ASN A 21 9.82 -0.17 4.79
N PRO A 22 11.00 -0.53 5.34
CA PRO A 22 11.39 -0.14 6.69
C PRO A 22 11.48 1.37 6.91
N LEU A 23 11.80 2.13 5.85
CA LEU A 23 11.92 3.59 5.94
C LEU A 23 10.55 4.26 6.11
N LEU A 24 9.53 3.79 5.39
CA LEU A 24 8.15 4.26 5.56
C LEU A 24 7.57 3.78 6.89
N ALA A 25 7.75 2.50 7.21
CA ALA A 25 7.21 1.92 8.45
C ALA A 25 7.67 2.65 9.71
N ARG A 26 8.94 3.11 9.75
CA ARG A 26 9.48 3.88 10.89
C ARG A 26 8.98 5.32 10.97
N LYS A 27 8.49 5.90 9.86
CA LYS A 27 8.12 7.32 9.76
C LYS A 27 6.61 7.54 9.66
N ALA A 28 5.86 6.50 9.33
CA ALA A 28 4.42 6.56 9.16
C ALA A 28 3.73 7.02 10.44
N LYS A 29 2.72 7.87 10.28
CA LYS A 29 1.84 8.39 11.32
C LYS A 29 0.39 8.29 10.86
N PRO A 30 -0.57 8.23 11.79
CA PRO A 30 -2.00 8.22 11.44
C PRO A 30 -2.37 9.38 10.52
N GLY A 31 -3.21 9.09 9.51
CA GLY A 31 -3.68 10.06 8.51
C GLY A 31 -2.72 10.31 7.33
N GLN A 32 -1.53 9.71 7.32
CA GLN A 32 -0.62 9.81 6.17
C GLN A 32 -0.96 8.84 5.04
N PHE A 33 -0.49 9.17 3.84
CA PHE A 33 -0.65 8.39 2.63
C PHE A 33 0.67 8.28 1.86
N VAL A 34 0.71 7.37 0.91
CA VAL A 34 1.83 7.18 -0.03
C VAL A 34 1.37 7.48 -1.46
N ILE A 35 2.30 7.91 -2.30
CA ILE A 35 2.09 7.94 -3.76
C ILE A 35 2.65 6.65 -4.34
N LEU A 36 1.77 5.84 -4.93
CA LEU A 36 2.13 4.57 -5.57
C LEU A 36 2.20 4.73 -7.08
N ARG A 37 3.18 4.06 -7.70
CA ARG A 37 3.31 3.89 -9.15
C ARG A 37 3.77 2.47 -9.45
N MET A 38 3.00 1.71 -10.24
CA MET A 38 3.24 0.28 -10.47
C MET A 38 4.42 -0.01 -11.41
N HIS A 39 4.59 0.81 -12.45
CA HIS A 39 5.65 0.67 -13.45
C HIS A 39 6.04 2.04 -14.01
N GLU A 40 7.08 2.12 -14.84
CA GLU A 40 7.64 3.40 -15.30
C GLU A 40 6.62 4.29 -16.02
N LYS A 41 5.82 3.71 -16.91
CA LYS A 41 4.71 4.38 -17.64
C LYS A 41 3.39 4.44 -16.85
N GLY A 42 3.39 4.04 -15.58
CA GLY A 42 2.20 3.93 -14.75
C GLY A 42 1.81 5.27 -14.13
N GLU A 43 0.55 5.39 -13.78
CA GLU A 43 0.02 6.56 -13.09
C GLU A 43 0.50 6.63 -11.63
N ARG A 44 0.49 7.84 -11.07
CA ARG A 44 0.76 8.09 -9.66
C ARG A 44 -0.56 8.26 -8.92
N ILE A 45 -0.87 7.33 -8.03
CA ILE A 45 -2.11 7.36 -7.23
C ILE A 45 -1.81 7.49 -5.74
N PRO A 46 -2.56 8.29 -4.99
CA PRO A 46 -2.45 8.34 -3.53
C PRO A 46 -3.19 7.15 -2.89
N LEU A 47 -2.55 6.47 -1.94
CA LEU A 47 -3.17 5.44 -1.11
C LEU A 47 -2.84 5.68 0.37
N THR A 48 -3.86 5.65 1.22
CA THR A 48 -3.72 5.84 2.67
C THR A 48 -2.96 4.67 3.30
N ILE A 49 -2.09 4.97 4.27
CA ILE A 49 -1.46 3.95 5.11
C ILE A 49 -2.50 3.51 6.15
N SER A 50 -3.07 2.32 5.95
CA SER A 50 -4.10 1.77 6.85
C SER A 50 -3.50 1.21 8.14
N ASP A 51 -2.26 0.72 8.09
CA ASP A 51 -1.50 0.24 9.25
C ASP A 51 0.01 0.26 8.95
N TYR A 52 0.86 0.19 9.97
CA TYR A 52 2.30 0.09 9.83
C TYR A 52 2.97 -0.61 11.01
N SER A 53 4.05 -1.35 10.75
CA SER A 53 4.83 -2.03 11.77
C SER A 53 6.32 -1.67 11.64
N PRO A 54 6.86 -0.82 12.52
CA PRO A 54 8.29 -0.50 12.54
C PRO A 54 9.18 -1.72 12.79
N GLU A 55 8.69 -2.69 13.57
CA GLU A 55 9.39 -3.95 13.90
C GLU A 55 9.49 -4.87 12.68
N LYS A 56 8.38 -5.08 11.96
CA LYS A 56 8.35 -5.89 10.74
C LYS A 56 8.91 -5.14 9.53
N GLY A 57 9.00 -3.82 9.61
CA GLY A 57 9.42 -2.95 8.51
C GLY A 57 8.35 -2.85 7.41
N THR A 58 7.07 -2.93 7.76
CA THR A 58 5.96 -3.03 6.80
C THR A 58 4.94 -1.90 6.92
N ILE A 59 4.28 -1.60 5.81
CA ILE A 59 3.07 -0.78 5.76
C ILE A 59 1.94 -1.58 5.12
N THR A 60 0.72 -1.32 5.56
CA THR A 60 -0.49 -1.94 5.04
C THR A 60 -1.28 -0.90 4.27
N LEU A 61 -1.68 -1.25 3.05
CA LEU A 61 -2.53 -0.44 2.20
C LEU A 61 -3.82 -1.20 1.92
N ILE A 62 -4.96 -0.52 2.05
CA ILE A 62 -6.26 -1.03 1.66
C ILE A 62 -6.79 -0.14 0.54
N PHE A 63 -7.26 -0.75 -0.55
CA PHE A 63 -7.78 -0.02 -1.70
C PHE A 63 -8.93 -0.77 -2.35
N GLN A 64 -9.76 -0.03 -3.08
CA GLN A 64 -10.84 -0.57 -3.87
C GLN A 64 -10.46 -0.61 -5.36
N GLU A 65 -10.84 -1.67 -6.05
CA GLU A 65 -10.71 -1.81 -7.50
C GLU A 65 -11.75 -0.93 -8.19
N VAL A 66 -11.34 0.27 -8.61
CA VAL A 66 -12.22 1.27 -9.23
C VAL A 66 -11.71 1.80 -10.57
N GLY A 67 -10.54 1.35 -11.03
CA GLY A 67 -9.94 1.79 -12.29
C GLY A 67 -8.68 1.02 -12.66
N LYS A 68 -8.08 1.34 -13.80
CA LYS A 68 -6.99 0.57 -14.43
C LYS A 68 -5.78 0.29 -13.53
N THR A 69 -5.43 1.21 -12.64
CA THR A 69 -4.29 1.05 -11.72
C THR A 69 -4.65 0.24 -10.47
N THR A 70 -5.94 0.12 -10.15
CA THR A 70 -6.42 -0.61 -8.96
C THR A 70 -6.98 -2.00 -9.29
N THR A 71 -7.34 -2.29 -10.55
CA THR A 71 -7.74 -3.62 -11.06
C THR A 71 -6.55 -4.47 -11.50
#